data_AF-A0A6L4ATN4-F1
#
_entry.id   AF-A0A6L4ATN4-F1
#
_cell.length_a   1.000
_cell.length_b   1.000
_cell.length_c   1.000
_cell.angle_alpha   90.00
_cell.angle_beta   90.00
_cell.angle_gamma   90.00
#
_symmetry.space_group_name_H-M   'P 1'
#
loop_
_entity.id
_entity.type
_entity.pdbx_description
1 polymer ?
#
loop_
_entity_poly.entity_id
_entity_poly.type
_entity_poly.pdbx_seq_one_letter_code
_entity_poly.pdbx_strand_id
1 'polypeptide(L)'
;ALLAGESSSQRLAGVAYGRGVSQSDPRVADALLRAFESDPDVNVRLAALEALRPLAGRAPERPRLVAALSRQASPLVQLSLIEMLLEADGERGREELRQLLDDDQLDPALRGHLRGRLGGSI
;
A
#
# COMPACT_ATOMS: atom_id res chain seq x y z
N ALA A 1 -9.28 -20.63 -0.43
CA ALA A 1 -8.25 -19.97 -1.26
C ALA A 1 -7.06 -19.64 -0.38
N LEU A 2 -5.80 -19.76 -0.87
CA LEU A 2 -4.58 -19.59 -0.06
C LEU A 2 -4.48 -18.22 0.65
N LEU A 3 -5.09 -17.18 0.07
CA LEU A 3 -5.19 -15.84 0.69
C LEU A 3 -6.05 -15.80 1.98
N ALA A 4 -6.78 -16.87 2.30
CA ALA A 4 -7.56 -17.03 3.52
C ALA A 4 -7.03 -18.19 4.40
N GLY A 5 -5.75 -18.54 4.24
CA GLY A 5 -5.10 -19.59 5.04
C GLY A 5 -5.05 -19.27 6.54
N GLU A 6 -5.03 -20.31 7.37
CA GLU A 6 -5.03 -20.19 8.83
C GLU A 6 -3.69 -19.64 9.36
N SER A 7 -2.57 -20.00 8.71
CA SER A 7 -1.25 -19.49 9.05
C SER A 7 -0.83 -18.30 8.19
N SER A 8 0.02 -17.43 8.73
CA SER A 8 0.63 -16.34 7.94
C SER A 8 1.46 -16.87 6.78
N SER A 9 2.13 -18.02 6.93
CA SER A 9 2.88 -18.68 5.86
C SER A 9 2.01 -19.08 4.66
N GLN A 10 0.80 -19.62 4.91
CA GLN A 10 -0.14 -19.96 3.84
C GLN A 10 -0.66 -18.71 3.12
N ARG A 11 -0.96 -17.65 3.89
CA ARG A 11 -1.42 -16.38 3.31
C ARG A 11 -0.32 -15.70 2.49
N LEU A 12 0.94 -15.72 2.95
CA LEU A 12 2.10 -15.27 2.17
C LEU A 12 2.23 -16.03 0.85
N ALA A 13 2.07 -17.37 0.87
CA ALA A 13 2.07 -18.16 -0.36
C ALA A 13 0.92 -17.76 -1.31
N GLY A 14 -0.27 -17.48 -0.77
CA GLY A 14 -1.39 -16.95 -1.52
C GLY A 14 -1.13 -15.58 -2.16
N VAL A 15 -0.48 -14.68 -1.42
CA VAL A 15 -0.06 -13.36 -1.92
C VAL A 15 0.95 -13.50 -3.06
N ALA A 16 1.95 -14.36 -2.88
CA ALA A 16 2.96 -14.62 -3.91
C ALA A 16 2.35 -15.13 -5.22
N TYR A 17 1.35 -16.03 -5.13
CA TYR A 17 0.60 -16.49 -6.29
C TYR A 17 -0.24 -15.36 -6.93
N GLY A 18 -0.93 -14.57 -6.10
CA GLY A 18 -1.80 -13.48 -6.55
C GLY A 18 -1.06 -12.38 -7.34
N ARG A 19 0.23 -12.17 -7.06
CA ARG A 19 1.07 -11.17 -7.72
C ARG A 19 1.10 -11.28 -9.25
N GLY A 20 1.09 -12.50 -9.79
CA GLY A 20 1.12 -12.73 -11.25
C GLY A 20 -0.23 -12.56 -11.94
N VAL A 21 -1.33 -12.52 -11.18
CA VAL A 21 -2.71 -12.62 -11.69
C VAL A 21 -3.53 -11.35 -11.39
N SER A 22 -3.11 -10.55 -10.41
CA SER A 22 -3.85 -9.38 -9.93
C SER A 22 -4.18 -8.34 -11.01
N GLN A 23 -3.37 -8.24 -12.06
CA GLN A 23 -3.62 -7.31 -13.16
C GLN A 23 -4.77 -7.71 -14.10
N SER A 24 -5.12 -9.00 -14.15
CA SER A 24 -6.12 -9.56 -15.05
C SER A 24 -7.35 -10.14 -14.36
N ASP A 25 -7.30 -10.40 -13.04
CA ASP A 25 -8.44 -10.84 -12.25
C ASP A 25 -8.75 -9.85 -11.10
N PRO A 26 -9.82 -9.04 -11.21
CA PRO A 26 -10.25 -8.09 -10.18
C PRO A 26 -10.52 -8.75 -8.82
N ARG A 27 -10.91 -10.03 -8.78
CA ARG A 27 -11.15 -10.75 -7.52
C ARG A 27 -9.85 -11.02 -6.78
N VAL A 28 -8.77 -11.27 -7.53
CA VAL A 28 -7.43 -11.45 -6.96
C VAL A 28 -6.91 -10.11 -6.45
N ALA A 29 -7.07 -9.03 -7.21
CA ALA A 29 -6.72 -7.68 -6.76
C ALA A 29 -7.44 -7.30 -5.45
N ASP A 30 -8.75 -7.52 -5.39
CA ASP A 30 -9.55 -7.22 -4.19
C ASP A 30 -9.19 -8.11 -2.98
N ALA A 31 -8.82 -9.38 -3.22
CA ALA A 31 -8.32 -10.25 -2.16
C ALA A 31 -6.95 -9.81 -1.62
N LEU A 32 -6.03 -9.37 -2.49
CA LEU A 32 -4.76 -8.77 -2.08
C LEU A 32 -4.99 -7.46 -1.31
N LEU A 33 -5.95 -6.65 -1.73
CA LEU A 33 -6.27 -5.40 -1.07
C LEU A 33 -6.83 -5.62 0.34
N ARG A 34 -7.70 -6.62 0.53
CA ARG A 34 -8.13 -7.05 1.88
C ARG A 34 -6.97 -7.51 2.76
N ALA A 35 -6.04 -8.31 2.21
CA ALA A 35 -4.87 -8.77 2.93
C ALA A 35 -3.98 -7.59 3.35
N PHE A 36 -3.75 -6.63 2.45
CA PHE A 36 -3.05 -5.39 2.77
C PHE A 36 -3.74 -4.57 3.87
N GLU A 37 -5.06 -4.41 3.78
CA GLU A 37 -5.81 -3.53 4.69
C GLU A 37 -5.92 -4.09 6.12
N SER A 38 -5.96 -5.41 6.29
CA SER A 38 -6.43 -5.99 7.56
C SER A 38 -5.75 -7.29 8.00
N ASP A 39 -4.76 -7.83 7.28
CA ASP A 39 -4.10 -9.04 7.76
C ASP A 39 -3.45 -8.79 9.12
N PRO A 40 -3.61 -9.69 10.10
CA PRO A 40 -3.00 -9.52 11.42
C PRO A 40 -1.47 -9.53 11.36
N ASP A 41 -0.87 -10.20 10.37
CA ASP A 41 0.57 -10.29 10.20
C ASP A 41 1.09 -9.13 9.32
N VAL A 42 1.97 -8.31 9.90
CA VAL A 42 2.57 -7.16 9.19
C VAL A 42 3.32 -7.59 7.92
N ASN A 43 3.94 -8.77 7.91
CA ASN A 43 4.67 -9.28 6.74
C ASN A 43 3.70 -9.66 5.62
N VAL A 44 2.52 -10.18 5.95
CA VAL A 44 1.48 -10.45 4.95
C VAL A 44 0.98 -9.14 4.35
N ARG A 45 0.76 -8.10 5.18
CA ARG A 45 0.34 -6.78 4.69
C ARG A 45 1.39 -6.18 3.73
N LEU A 46 2.67 -6.23 4.09
CA LEU A 46 3.77 -5.76 3.23
C LEU A 46 3.88 -6.55 1.92
N ALA A 47 3.78 -7.87 1.99
CA ALA A 47 3.80 -8.70 0.79
C ALA A 47 2.60 -8.40 -0.13
N ALA A 48 1.41 -8.19 0.45
CA ALA A 48 0.21 -7.87 -0.30
C ALA A 48 0.33 -6.50 -0.99
N LEU A 49 0.86 -5.51 -0.29
CA LEU A 49 1.20 -4.20 -0.85
C LEU A 49 2.13 -4.32 -2.06
N GLU A 50 3.20 -5.09 -1.92
CA GLU A 50 4.19 -5.31 -2.98
C GLU A 50 3.62 -6.10 -4.17
N ALA A 51 2.59 -6.91 -3.95
CA ALA A 51 1.82 -7.57 -5.01
C ALA A 51 0.80 -6.64 -5.72
N LEU A 52 0.37 -5.56 -5.04
CA LEU A 52 -0.51 -4.53 -5.57
C LEU A 52 0.23 -3.43 -6.34
N ARG A 53 1.57 -3.36 -6.24
CA ARG A 53 2.40 -2.34 -6.92
C ARG A 53 2.05 -2.09 -8.40
N PRO A 54 1.78 -3.11 -9.25
CA PRO A 54 1.39 -2.87 -10.65
C PRO A 54 0.02 -2.20 -10.83
N LEU A 55 -0.79 -2.14 -9.77
CA LEU A 55 -2.12 -1.54 -9.74
C LEU A 55 -2.11 -0.15 -9.06
N ALA A 56 -1.02 0.24 -8.41
CA ALA A 56 -0.98 1.38 -7.49
C ALA A 56 -1.33 2.73 -8.14
N GLY A 57 -1.01 2.92 -9.43
CA GLY A 57 -1.37 4.11 -10.21
C GLY A 57 -2.68 3.99 -11.00
N ARG A 58 -3.40 2.86 -10.87
CA ARG A 58 -4.68 2.68 -11.56
C ARG A 58 -5.78 3.42 -10.80
N ALA A 59 -6.60 4.16 -11.54
CA ALA A 59 -7.65 5.01 -10.99
C ALA A 59 -8.64 4.32 -10.02
N PRO A 60 -9.07 3.06 -10.22
CA PRO A 60 -9.99 2.41 -9.29
C PRO A 60 -9.37 2.09 -7.92
N GLU A 61 -8.08 1.77 -7.86
CA GLU A 61 -7.41 1.23 -6.68
C GLU A 61 -6.74 2.32 -5.86
N ARG A 62 -6.28 3.39 -6.52
CA ARG A 62 -5.51 4.47 -5.88
C ARG A 62 -6.24 5.15 -4.71
N PRO A 63 -7.51 5.60 -4.82
CA PRO A 63 -8.19 6.24 -3.70
C PRO A 63 -8.27 5.33 -2.46
N ARG A 64 -8.44 4.02 -2.69
CA ARG A 64 -8.49 3.02 -1.61
C ARG A 64 -7.11 2.82 -0.97
N LEU A 65 -6.04 2.81 -1.77
CA LEU A 65 -4.67 2.76 -1.27
C LEU A 65 -4.30 4.02 -0.45
N VAL A 66 -4.65 5.22 -0.93
CA VAL A 66 -4.43 6.48 -0.19
C VAL A 66 -5.21 6.47 1.13
N ALA A 67 -6.49 6.10 1.11
CA ALA A 67 -7.32 6.03 2.32
C ALA A 67 -6.85 4.98 3.34
N ALA A 68 -6.14 3.94 2.90
CA ALA A 68 -5.59 2.94 3.80
C ALA A 68 -4.42 3.48 4.64
N LEU A 69 -3.74 4.55 4.20
CA LEU A 69 -2.53 5.06 4.83
C LEU A 69 -2.71 5.43 6.30
N SER A 70 -3.75 6.22 6.63
CA SER A 70 -4.06 6.61 8.01
C SER A 70 -4.65 5.47 8.85
N ARG A 71 -5.08 4.37 8.21
CA ARG A 71 -5.67 3.20 8.87
C ARG A 71 -4.64 2.13 9.21
N GLN A 72 -3.45 2.17 8.60
CA GLN A 72 -2.40 1.20 8.88
C GLN A 72 -1.74 1.50 10.24
N ALA A 73 -1.82 0.55 11.17
CA ALA A 73 -1.23 0.70 12.49
C ALA A 73 0.31 0.58 12.52
N SER A 74 0.92 0.09 11.44
CA SER A 74 2.37 -0.14 11.38
C SER A 74 3.04 0.99 10.60
N PRO A 75 3.97 1.75 11.22
CA PRO A 75 4.75 2.79 10.53
C PRO A 75 5.52 2.26 9.32
N LEU A 76 5.98 1.00 9.38
CA LEU A 76 6.66 0.36 8.26
C LEU A 76 5.72 0.16 7.06
N VAL A 77 4.48 -0.28 7.29
CA VAL A 77 3.48 -0.45 6.22
C VAL A 77 3.07 0.90 5.64
N GLN A 78 2.90 1.92 6.49
CA GLN A 78 2.61 3.28 6.04
C GLN A 78 3.74 3.84 5.17
N LEU A 79 5.00 3.68 5.58
CA LEU A 79 6.16 4.10 4.81
C LEU A 79 6.22 3.41 3.44
N SER A 80 6.06 2.08 3.41
CA SER A 80 6.08 1.34 2.16
C SER A 80 4.94 1.76 1.21
N LEU A 81 3.76 2.07 1.74
CA LEU A 81 2.64 2.57 0.95
C LEU A 81 2.93 3.96 0.38
N ILE A 82 3.51 4.87 1.17
CA ILE A 82 3.92 6.21 0.72
C ILE A 82 4.89 6.10 -0.46
N GLU A 83 5.95 5.30 -0.34
CA GLU A 83 6.93 5.15 -1.42
C GLU A 83 6.30 4.56 -2.68
N MET A 84 5.45 3.53 -2.53
CA MET A 84 4.75 2.94 -3.67
C MET A 84 3.85 3.96 -4.38
N LEU A 85 3.13 4.81 -3.65
CA LEU A 85 2.25 5.83 -4.22
C LEU A 85 3.03 6.98 -4.88
N LEU A 86 4.21 7.33 -4.36
CA LEU A 86 5.12 8.31 -4.97
C LEU A 86 5.70 7.78 -6.29
N GLU A 87 6.10 6.50 -6.31
CA GLU A 87 6.66 5.87 -7.50
C GLU A 87 5.62 5.67 -8.61
N ALA A 88 4.36 5.42 -8.26
CA ALA A 88 3.32 5.05 -9.23
C ALA A 88 2.80 6.21 -10.10
N ASP A 89 2.82 7.46 -9.62
CA ASP A 89 2.04 8.56 -10.26
C ASP A 89 2.80 9.88 -10.46
N GLY A 90 4.11 9.91 -10.22
CA GLY A 90 4.93 11.10 -10.43
C GLY A 90 4.34 12.35 -9.77
N GLU A 91 4.25 13.46 -10.49
CA GLU A 91 3.82 14.76 -9.95
C GLU A 91 2.37 14.80 -9.44
N ARG A 92 1.43 14.06 -10.07
CA ARG A 92 0.04 14.01 -9.59
C ARG A 92 -0.04 13.30 -8.23
N GLY A 93 0.70 12.21 -8.10
CA GLY A 93 0.75 11.46 -6.84
C GLY A 93 1.38 12.25 -5.71
N ARG A 94 2.37 13.10 -6.02
CA ARG A 94 3.01 14.01 -5.07
C ARG A 94 2.04 15.04 -4.49
N GLU A 95 1.13 15.59 -5.30
CA GLU A 95 0.17 16.59 -4.82
C GLU A 95 -0.87 15.98 -3.87
N GLU A 96 -1.40 14.80 -4.19
CA GLU A 96 -2.32 14.09 -3.29
C GLU A 96 -1.65 13.70 -1.97
N LEU A 97 -0.38 13.28 -2.01
CA LEU A 97 0.37 12.98 -0.79
C LEU A 97 0.75 14.24 -0.01
N ARG A 98 0.89 15.41 -0.65
CA ARG A 98 1.12 16.68 0.04
C ARG A 98 -0.01 17.00 1.02
N GLN A 99 -1.26 16.65 0.69
CA GLN A 99 -2.41 16.82 1.57
C GLN A 99 -2.31 15.99 2.87
N LEU A 100 -1.54 14.89 2.86
CA LEU A 100 -1.31 14.07 4.07
C LEU A 100 -0.37 14.74 5.07
N LEU A 101 0.40 15.76 4.67
CA LEU A 101 1.23 16.50 5.61
C LEU A 101 0.40 17.23 6.67
N ASP A 102 -0.87 17.53 6.34
CA ASP A 102 -1.85 18.17 7.20
C ASP A 102 -2.70 17.14 8.00
N ASP A 103 -2.53 15.83 7.77
CA ASP A 103 -3.21 14.78 8.54
C ASP A 103 -2.50 14.57 9.88
N ASP A 104 -3.13 14.96 10.99
CA ASP A 104 -2.60 14.79 12.35
C ASP A 104 -2.39 13.31 12.74
N GLN A 105 -3.08 12.37 12.09
CA GLN A 105 -2.91 10.94 12.33
C GLN A 105 -1.65 10.36 11.67
N LEU A 106 -0.99 11.13 10.79
CA LEU A 106 0.27 10.72 10.22
C LEU A 106 1.38 10.76 11.29
N ASP A 107 2.08 9.64 11.45
CA ASP A 107 3.23 9.53 12.34
C ASP A 107 4.25 10.67 12.07
N PRO A 108 4.77 11.36 13.09
CA PRO A 108 5.70 12.48 12.91
C PRO A 108 6.95 12.15 12.11
N ALA A 109 7.51 10.95 12.25
CA ALA A 109 8.68 10.52 11.48
C ALA A 109 8.31 10.33 10.01
N LEU A 110 7.13 9.77 9.71
CA LEU A 110 6.62 9.64 8.35
C LEU A 110 6.31 11.01 7.72
N ARG A 111 5.75 11.95 8.48
CA ARG A 111 5.54 13.33 8.01
C ARG A 111 6.86 14.00 7.64
N GLY A 112 7.90 13.82 8.46
CA GLY A 112 9.25 14.32 8.17
C GLY A 112 9.84 13.70 6.89
N HIS A 113 9.70 12.38 6.73
CA HIS A 113 10.14 11.65 5.54
C HIS A 113 9.42 12.13 4.27
N LEU A 114 8.09 12.20 4.30
CA LEU A 114 7.27 12.64 3.18
C LEU A 114 7.61 14.09 2.77
N ARG A 115 7.81 14.99 3.74
CA ARG A 115 8.26 16.36 3.48
C ARG A 115 9.60 16.39 2.75
N GLY A 116 10.56 15.54 3.15
CA GLY A 116 11.85 15.41 2.47
C GLY A 116 11.70 14.92 1.02
N ARG A 117 10.86 13.91 0.79
CA ARG A 117 10.59 13.34 -0.55
C ARG A 117 9.88 14.31 -1.49
N LEU A 118 8.99 15.16 -0.96
CA LEU A 118 8.24 16.16 -1.72
C LEU A 118 9.03 17.46 -1.95
N GLY A 119 9.97 17.81 -1.06
CA GLY A 119 10.86 18.97 -1.20
C GLY A 119 12.14 18.70 -1.99
N GLY A 120 12.55 17.43 -2.10
CA GLY A 120 13.66 16.98 -2.93
C GLY A 120 13.29 16.94 -4.40
N SER A 121 13.37 18.07 -5.08
CA SER A 121 13.50 18.19 -6.53
C SER A 121 14.65 19.16 -6.80
N ILE A 122 15.87 18.62 -6.86
CA ILE A 122 17.04 19.26 -7.47
C ILE A 122 17.68 18.22 -8.36
#